data_AF-A0A345YHK6-F1
#
_entry.id   AF-A0A345YHK6-F1
#
_cell.length_a   1.000
_cell.length_b   1.000
_cell.length_c   1.000
_cell.angle_alpha   90.00
_cell.angle_beta   90.00
_cell.angle_gamma   90.00
#
_symmetry.space_group_name_H-M   'P 1'
#
loop_
_entity.id
_entity.type
_entity.pdbx_description
1 polymer ?
#
loop_
_entity_poly.entity_id
_entity_poly.type
_entity_poly.pdbx_seq_one_letter_code
_entity_poly.pdbx_strand_id
1 'polypeptide(L)'
;MPRWLLAAVAAVAISAIPLAAVLAQGPSTASFTVAETGRGYASLQAAVDAIGSGEGTVVIASGNWRECAVQREGVVHFRAAQPGSALLGGMACEDKAALVLRGRGASVDGIVFADLAVEDGNGAGIRLEKGPLRVSQSWFRDSQQGILTTNGENSELVVDKSTFTRLGTCEYSGGCAHSIYAGDYGRVVVTRSRFEQGTGGHYLKSRAAHNVVEDSSFDDANGRGTNYLIDLPNGGTGSIRGNWFVQGRDKENWSTMIAIGAEGANYSSDGLVIADNEARLVPGLSRSPAFVADWTGDALVMQNNMLGPGIRRLELR
;
A
#
# COMPACT_ATOMS: atom_id res chain seq x y z
N MET A 1 5.71 94.44 16.97
CA MET A 1 4.77 93.99 15.92
C MET A 1 5.33 92.72 15.28
N PRO A 2 4.60 91.59 15.35
CA PRO A 2 4.52 90.75 14.14
C PRO A 2 3.13 90.16 13.86
N ARG A 3 2.89 89.97 12.55
CA ARG A 3 1.69 89.43 11.85
C ARG A 3 1.61 87.90 12.04
N TRP A 4 0.63 87.36 12.77
CA TRP A 4 -0.68 86.83 12.33
C TRP A 4 -0.64 85.49 11.57
N LEU A 5 -1.32 84.50 12.20
CA LEU A 5 -1.96 83.27 11.72
C LEU A 5 -1.12 82.08 11.21
N LEU A 6 -1.18 80.97 11.98
CA LEU A 6 -1.60 79.67 11.44
C LEU A 6 -2.23 78.83 12.56
N ALA A 7 -3.48 78.46 12.32
CA ALA A 7 -4.43 77.84 13.22
C ALA A 7 -4.24 76.31 13.35
N ALA A 8 -4.69 75.80 14.49
CA ALA A 8 -4.86 74.39 14.81
C ALA A 8 -5.95 73.71 13.97
N VAL A 9 -5.78 72.43 13.62
CA VAL A 9 -6.84 71.38 13.62
C VAL A 9 -6.20 70.01 13.80
N ALA A 10 -6.66 69.27 14.81
CA ALA A 10 -6.42 67.84 15.03
C ALA A 10 -7.38 67.00 14.18
N ALA A 11 -6.93 65.88 13.60
CA ALA A 11 -7.81 64.76 13.23
C ALA A 11 -7.02 63.47 12.91
N VAL A 12 -7.16 62.49 13.80
CA VAL A 12 -7.31 61.05 13.56
C VAL A 12 -7.17 60.60 12.09
N ALA A 13 -6.09 59.89 11.77
CA ALA A 13 -5.98 59.04 10.58
C ALA A 13 -5.92 57.57 11.03
N ILE A 14 -7.07 57.08 11.50
CA ILE A 14 -7.34 55.65 11.62
C ILE A 14 -8.19 55.25 10.42
N SER A 15 -7.90 54.05 9.90
CA SER A 15 -8.73 53.22 9.02
C SER A 15 -8.96 53.69 7.57
N ALA A 16 -8.14 53.14 6.67
CA ALA A 16 -8.60 52.66 5.37
C ALA A 16 -7.74 51.47 4.92
N ILE A 17 -7.76 50.38 5.69
CA ILE A 17 -7.40 49.07 5.10
C ILE A 17 -8.53 48.78 4.12
N PRO A 18 -8.25 48.56 2.82
CA PRO A 18 -9.31 48.30 1.85
C PRO A 18 -10.00 47.00 2.25
N LEU A 19 -11.28 47.10 2.65
CA LEU A 19 -12.15 45.97 2.97
C LEU A 19 -12.25 44.95 1.82
N ALA A 20 -11.85 45.34 0.61
CA ALA A 20 -11.77 44.50 -0.58
C ALA A 20 -10.63 43.45 -0.51
N ALA A 21 -9.56 43.66 0.26
CA ALA A 21 -8.49 42.67 0.39
C ALA A 21 -8.86 41.47 1.29
N VAL A 22 -9.90 41.62 2.13
CA VAL A 22 -10.38 40.57 3.04
C VAL A 22 -11.39 39.63 2.34
N LEU A 23 -12.00 40.06 1.24
CA LEU A 23 -13.01 39.27 0.50
C LEU A 23 -12.41 38.42 -0.63
N ALA A 24 -11.11 38.53 -0.91
CA ALA A 24 -10.43 37.75 -1.95
C ALA A 24 -9.83 36.42 -1.45
N GLN A 25 -9.90 36.14 -0.15
CA GLN A 25 -9.64 34.82 0.39
C GLN A 25 -10.92 33.99 0.26
N GLY A 26 -11.14 33.42 -0.93
CA GLY A 26 -12.09 32.30 -1.05
C GLY A 26 -11.76 31.25 0.01
N PRO A 27 -12.75 30.49 0.51
CA PRO A 27 -12.51 29.50 1.55
C PRO A 27 -11.30 28.65 1.14
N SER A 28 -10.23 28.69 1.92
CA SER A 28 -9.12 27.76 1.75
C SER A 28 -9.74 26.38 1.90
N THR A 29 -9.87 25.64 0.79
CA THR A 29 -10.35 24.28 0.84
C THR A 29 -9.39 23.51 1.74
N ALA A 30 -9.88 23.09 2.91
CA ALA A 30 -9.02 22.44 3.89
C ALA A 30 -8.39 21.19 3.27
N SER A 31 -7.08 21.04 3.45
CA SER A 31 -6.31 19.92 2.89
C SER A 31 -6.80 18.57 3.38
N PHE A 32 -7.31 18.53 4.62
CA PHE A 32 -7.85 17.35 5.27
C PHE A 32 -9.19 17.71 5.88
N THR A 33 -10.25 16.99 5.51
CA THR A 33 -11.60 17.27 5.99
C THR A 33 -12.22 16.01 6.57
N VAL A 34 -12.80 16.09 7.77
CA VAL A 34 -13.64 15.02 8.31
C VAL A 34 -15.02 15.13 7.68
N ALA A 35 -15.37 14.17 6.82
CA ALA A 35 -16.54 14.25 5.94
C ALA A 35 -17.86 14.41 6.73
N GLU A 36 -17.96 13.73 7.87
CA GLU A 36 -19.16 13.68 8.70
C GLU A 36 -19.48 15.03 9.37
N THR A 37 -18.46 15.87 9.57
CA THR A 37 -18.62 17.19 10.20
C THR A 37 -18.41 18.35 9.24
N GLY A 38 -17.85 18.09 8.06
CA GLY A 38 -17.37 19.13 7.14
C GLY A 38 -16.20 19.96 7.68
N ARG A 39 -15.66 19.60 8.85
CA ARG A 39 -14.59 20.37 9.49
C ARG A 39 -13.25 20.09 8.82
N GLY A 40 -12.58 21.17 8.45
CA GLY A 40 -11.22 21.16 7.93
C GLY A 40 -10.15 21.16 9.02
N TYR A 41 -9.02 20.52 8.72
CA TYR A 41 -7.85 20.40 9.59
C TYR A 41 -6.58 20.77 8.84
N ALA A 42 -5.60 21.30 9.57
CA ALA A 42 -4.32 21.76 9.01
C ALA A 42 -3.34 20.61 8.72
N SER A 43 -3.49 19.47 9.38
CA SER A 43 -2.66 18.27 9.19
C SER A 43 -3.51 17.00 9.12
N LEU A 44 -2.95 15.95 8.53
CA LEU A 44 -3.63 14.66 8.42
C LEU A 44 -3.87 14.06 9.82
N GLN A 45 -2.86 14.12 10.69
CA GLN A 45 -2.97 13.63 12.07
C GLN A 45 -4.10 14.34 12.84
N ALA A 46 -4.27 15.66 12.68
CA ALA A 46 -5.32 16.38 13.41
C ALA A 46 -6.74 15.96 12.96
N ALA A 47 -6.93 15.61 11.69
CA ALA A 47 -8.19 15.06 11.20
C ALA A 47 -8.46 13.65 11.77
N VAL A 48 -7.42 12.80 11.85
CA VAL A 48 -7.50 11.46 12.45
C VAL A 48 -7.81 11.55 13.95
N ASP A 49 -7.11 12.42 14.69
CA ASP A 49 -7.32 12.63 16.13
C ASP A 49 -8.73 13.11 16.44
N ALA A 50 -9.33 13.90 15.54
CA ALA A 50 -10.69 14.37 15.71
C ALA A 50 -11.76 13.29 15.54
N ILE A 51 -11.46 12.20 14.82
CA ILE A 51 -12.33 11.02 14.77
C ILE A 51 -12.22 10.22 16.09
N GLY A 52 -11.01 10.11 16.64
CA GLY A 52 -10.74 9.41 17.90
C GLY A 52 -11.24 7.96 17.89
N SER A 53 -11.90 7.53 18.97
CA SER A 53 -12.47 6.18 19.11
C SER A 53 -13.70 5.88 18.24
N GLY A 54 -14.23 6.91 17.58
CA GLY A 54 -15.41 6.85 16.73
C GLY A 54 -15.16 6.19 15.37
N GLU A 55 -16.02 6.50 14.42
CA GLU A 55 -15.90 6.13 13.02
C GLU A 55 -16.03 7.38 12.16
N GLY A 56 -15.16 7.55 11.18
CA GLY A 56 -15.22 8.72 10.31
C GLY A 56 -14.28 8.66 9.11
N THR A 57 -14.46 9.63 8.22
CA THR A 57 -13.77 9.69 6.94
C THR A 57 -12.91 10.94 6.85
N VAL A 58 -11.61 10.77 6.70
CA VAL A 58 -10.70 11.86 6.32
C VAL A 58 -10.64 11.94 4.80
N VAL A 59 -11.23 12.99 4.24
CA VAL A 59 -11.10 13.36 2.82
C VAL A 59 -9.83 14.17 2.65
N ILE A 60 -8.93 13.69 1.80
CA ILE A 60 -7.64 14.30 1.50
C ILE A 60 -7.75 15.04 0.17
N ALA A 61 -7.50 16.35 0.18
CA ALA A 61 -7.52 17.18 -1.02
C ALA A 61 -6.39 16.79 -2.00
N SER A 62 -6.57 17.14 -3.27
CA SER A 62 -5.53 16.97 -4.28
C SER A 62 -4.26 17.71 -3.88
N GLY A 63 -3.11 17.05 -3.97
CA GLY A 63 -1.83 17.63 -3.60
C GLY A 63 -0.76 16.59 -3.28
N ASN A 64 0.47 17.07 -3.14
CA ASN A 64 1.60 16.28 -2.65
C ASN A 64 1.83 16.66 -1.19
N TRP A 65 1.45 15.79 -0.28
CA TRP A 65 1.47 16.02 1.15
C TRP A 65 2.64 15.29 1.79
N ARG A 66 3.54 16.07 2.39
CA ARG A 66 4.56 15.56 3.31
C ARG A 66 3.94 15.43 4.70
N GLU A 67 2.98 14.52 4.80
CA GLU A 67 2.15 14.27 5.98
C GLU A 67 2.11 12.76 6.24
N CYS A 68 1.95 12.41 7.51
CA CYS A 68 1.71 11.04 7.94
C CYS A 68 0.69 11.05 9.09
N ALA A 69 0.09 9.90 9.37
CA ALA A 69 -0.79 9.77 10.52
C ALA A 69 -0.73 8.40 11.20
N VAL A 70 -0.98 8.45 12.50
CA VAL A 70 -1.13 7.31 13.38
C VAL A 70 -2.59 7.23 13.82
N GLN A 71 -3.31 6.21 13.35
CA GLN A 71 -4.63 5.87 13.83
C GLN A 71 -4.51 4.97 15.08
N ARG A 72 -4.70 5.53 16.27
CA ARG A 72 -4.59 4.79 17.54
C ARG A 72 -5.83 3.94 17.87
N GLU A 73 -6.99 4.38 17.43
CA GLU A 73 -8.29 3.81 17.80
C GLU A 73 -9.34 4.06 16.71
N GLY A 74 -10.59 3.66 16.98
CA GLY A 74 -11.72 3.92 16.08
C GLY A 74 -11.65 3.19 14.74
N VAL A 75 -12.48 3.62 13.81
CA VAL A 75 -12.50 3.18 12.42
C VAL A 75 -12.29 4.41 11.54
N VAL A 76 -11.21 4.43 10.75
CA VAL A 76 -10.87 5.60 9.94
C VAL A 76 -10.84 5.24 8.47
N HIS A 77 -11.60 5.99 7.67
CA HIS A 77 -11.61 5.89 6.22
C HIS A 77 -10.77 7.04 5.64
N PHE A 78 -9.66 6.72 5.00
CA PHE A 78 -8.82 7.67 4.28
C PHE A 78 -9.25 7.66 2.81
N ARG A 79 -9.71 8.81 2.30
CA ARG A 79 -10.21 8.91 0.92
C ARG A 79 -9.63 10.12 0.21
N ALA A 80 -9.04 9.94 -0.96
CA ALA A 80 -8.69 11.07 -1.81
C ALA A 80 -9.97 11.75 -2.34
N ALA A 81 -9.99 13.09 -2.34
CA ALA A 81 -11.11 13.85 -2.90
C ALA A 81 -11.32 13.53 -4.40
N GLN A 82 -10.24 13.25 -5.11
CA GLN A 82 -10.23 12.66 -6.44
C GLN A 82 -9.23 11.50 -6.45
N PRO A 83 -9.61 10.28 -6.88
CA PRO A 83 -8.68 9.15 -6.91
C PRO A 83 -7.41 9.48 -7.70
N GLY A 84 -6.25 9.23 -7.08
CA GLY A 84 -4.93 9.44 -7.67
C GLY A 84 -4.38 10.87 -7.53
N SER A 85 -5.15 11.81 -6.97
CA SER A 85 -4.72 13.21 -6.85
C SER A 85 -4.08 13.57 -5.52
N ALA A 86 -4.25 12.73 -4.49
CA ALA A 86 -3.66 12.91 -3.17
C ALA A 86 -2.46 11.98 -2.99
N LEU A 87 -1.25 12.55 -2.96
CA LEU A 87 -0.01 11.84 -2.70
C LEU A 87 0.41 12.06 -1.25
N LEU A 88 0.63 10.97 -0.50
CA LEU A 88 1.30 10.94 0.78
C LEU A 88 2.72 10.40 0.56
N GLY A 89 3.75 11.21 0.80
CA GLY A 89 5.11 10.79 0.48
C GLY A 89 6.23 11.59 1.14
N GLY A 90 7.41 10.97 1.22
CA GLY A 90 8.62 11.56 1.81
C GLY A 90 8.57 11.82 3.32
N MET A 91 7.54 11.32 4.02
CA MET A 91 7.41 11.39 5.47
C MET A 91 6.79 10.10 6.00
N ALA A 92 7.42 9.53 7.03
CA ALA A 92 6.91 8.38 7.77
C ALA A 92 6.69 8.76 9.23
N CYS A 93 5.58 8.28 9.78
CA CYS A 93 5.29 8.34 11.21
C CYS A 93 5.94 7.14 11.91
N GLU A 94 6.49 7.40 13.10
CA GLU A 94 7.10 6.39 13.97
C GLU A 94 8.20 5.55 13.30
N ASP A 95 8.92 6.12 12.33
CA ASP A 95 9.91 5.42 11.51
C ASP A 95 9.35 4.14 10.87
N LYS A 96 8.06 4.17 10.48
CA LYS A 96 7.35 3.02 9.89
C LYS A 96 6.71 3.35 8.55
N ALA A 97 5.74 4.27 8.53
CA ALA A 97 4.89 4.44 7.36
C ALA A 97 4.21 5.81 7.26
N ALA A 98 3.69 6.14 6.08
CA ALA A 98 2.80 7.30 5.93
C ALA A 98 1.50 7.11 6.75
N LEU A 99 0.93 5.90 6.76
CA LEU A 99 -0.19 5.54 7.62
C LEU A 99 0.19 4.40 8.56
N VAL A 100 0.18 4.65 9.87
CA VAL A 100 0.35 3.62 10.91
C VAL A 100 -1.01 3.34 11.55
N LEU A 101 -1.55 2.17 11.29
CA LEU A 101 -2.95 1.83 11.56
C LEU A 101 -3.05 0.78 12.65
N ARG A 102 -3.60 1.16 13.81
CA ARG A 102 -3.78 0.25 14.96
C ARG A 102 -5.15 0.36 15.63
N GLY A 103 -6.13 0.92 14.91
CA GLY A 103 -7.52 1.05 15.37
C GLY A 103 -8.34 -0.24 15.25
N ARG A 104 -9.66 -0.11 15.36
CA ARG A 104 -10.62 -1.21 15.15
C ARG A 104 -10.79 -1.59 13.68
N GLY A 105 -10.41 -0.72 12.75
CA GLY A 105 -10.38 -0.99 11.32
C GLY A 105 -10.05 0.26 10.51
N ALA A 106 -9.72 0.09 9.23
CA ALA A 106 -9.43 1.21 8.34
C ALA A 106 -9.81 0.90 6.88
N SER A 107 -10.01 1.97 6.10
CA SER A 107 -9.97 1.85 4.64
C SER A 107 -9.15 2.96 3.99
N VAL A 108 -8.59 2.67 2.82
CA VAL A 108 -7.80 3.59 2.01
C VAL A 108 -8.34 3.54 0.58
N ASP A 109 -8.80 4.68 0.08
CA ASP A 109 -9.41 4.77 -1.25
C ASP A 109 -8.83 5.94 -2.06
N GLY A 110 -8.27 5.63 -3.23
CA GLY A 110 -7.82 6.66 -4.16
C GLY A 110 -6.47 7.33 -3.84
N ILE A 111 -5.71 6.84 -2.87
CA ILE A 111 -4.49 7.53 -2.38
C ILE A 111 -3.24 7.02 -3.10
N VAL A 112 -2.30 7.93 -3.37
CA VAL A 112 -0.95 7.61 -3.85
C VAL A 112 0.04 7.65 -2.67
N PHE A 113 0.84 6.61 -2.52
CA PHE A 113 1.94 6.52 -1.56
C PHE A 113 3.26 6.47 -2.32
N ALA A 114 4.21 7.33 -1.98
CA ALA A 114 5.48 7.41 -2.70
C ALA A 114 6.67 7.85 -1.83
N ASP A 115 7.88 7.48 -2.24
CA ASP A 115 9.14 7.97 -1.69
C ASP A 115 9.27 7.73 -0.17
N LEU A 116 8.85 6.54 0.29
CA LEU A 116 8.91 6.17 1.70
C LEU A 116 10.08 5.23 1.97
N ALA A 117 11.02 5.73 2.76
CA ALA A 117 12.17 4.99 3.25
C ALA A 117 12.43 5.35 4.72
N VAL A 118 12.72 4.34 5.54
CA VAL A 118 13.12 4.50 6.94
C VAL A 118 14.43 3.75 7.20
N GLU A 119 15.03 3.98 8.38
CA GLU A 119 16.38 3.52 8.71
C GLU A 119 16.55 2.00 8.66
N ASP A 120 15.54 1.24 9.09
CA ASP A 120 15.60 -0.22 9.17
C ASP A 120 15.32 -0.94 7.84
N GLY A 121 14.99 -0.19 6.77
CA GLY A 121 14.66 -0.75 5.47
C GLY A 121 13.18 -1.05 5.23
N ASN A 122 12.27 -0.75 6.16
CA ASN A 122 10.86 -1.18 6.10
C ASN A 122 9.84 -0.04 5.91
N GLY A 123 10.25 1.09 5.34
CA GLY A 123 9.40 2.27 5.12
C GLY A 123 8.23 1.98 4.20
N ALA A 124 7.00 2.02 4.73
CA ALA A 124 5.79 1.59 4.02
C ALA A 124 4.79 2.72 3.72
N GLY A 125 3.99 2.56 2.67
CA GLY A 125 2.76 3.35 2.52
C GLY A 125 1.83 3.16 3.71
N ILE A 126 1.60 1.89 4.08
CA ILE A 126 0.74 1.51 5.20
C ILE A 126 1.45 0.49 6.08
N ARG A 127 1.53 0.79 7.38
CA ARG A 127 1.87 -0.15 8.45
C ARG A 127 0.59 -0.53 9.20
N LEU A 128 0.10 -1.74 9.00
CA LEU A 128 -1.10 -2.25 9.68
C LEU A 128 -0.72 -3.08 10.91
N GLU A 129 -0.96 -2.55 12.09
CA GLU A 129 -0.63 -3.20 13.35
C GLU A 129 -1.85 -3.84 14.03
N LYS A 130 -3.07 -3.45 13.65
CA LYS A 130 -4.30 -4.05 14.19
C LYS A 130 -5.50 -3.80 13.28
N GLY A 131 -6.42 -4.77 13.29
CA GLY A 131 -7.74 -4.65 12.68
C GLY A 131 -7.74 -4.94 11.19
N PRO A 132 -8.93 -4.99 10.57
CA PRO A 132 -9.06 -5.19 9.14
C PRO A 132 -8.69 -3.92 8.37
N LEU A 133 -8.18 -4.12 7.16
CA LEU A 133 -7.87 -3.05 6.21
C LEU A 133 -8.48 -3.35 4.85
N ARG A 134 -9.15 -2.34 4.28
CA ARG A 134 -9.59 -2.35 2.87
C ARG A 134 -8.84 -1.26 2.09
N VAL A 135 -8.12 -1.64 1.04
CA VAL A 135 -7.43 -0.72 0.14
C VAL A 135 -8.05 -0.85 -1.25
N SER A 136 -8.51 0.26 -1.83
CA SER A 136 -9.08 0.31 -3.17
C SER A 136 -8.47 1.43 -4.00
N GLN A 137 -8.34 1.20 -5.31
CA GLN A 137 -7.96 2.23 -6.28
C GLN A 137 -6.77 3.08 -5.83
N SER A 138 -5.74 2.46 -5.25
CA SER A 138 -4.61 3.16 -4.65
C SER A 138 -3.30 2.78 -5.35
N TRP A 139 -2.30 3.65 -5.23
CA TRP A 139 -1.01 3.47 -5.90
C TRP A 139 0.13 3.53 -4.89
N PHE A 140 1.02 2.56 -4.92
CA PHE A 140 2.20 2.49 -4.07
C PHE A 140 3.42 2.45 -4.99
N ARG A 141 4.33 3.40 -4.83
CA ARG A 141 5.53 3.45 -5.69
C ARG A 141 6.77 3.94 -5.00
N ASP A 142 7.93 3.60 -5.56
CA ASP A 142 9.21 4.22 -5.23
C ASP A 142 9.51 4.23 -3.71
N SER A 143 9.15 3.15 -3.03
CA SER A 143 9.22 3.03 -1.57
C SER A 143 9.81 1.67 -1.18
N GLN A 144 10.34 1.56 0.03
CA GLN A 144 10.86 0.28 0.52
C GLN A 144 9.72 -0.77 0.58
N GLN A 145 8.58 -0.42 1.18
CA GLN A 145 7.38 -1.26 1.31
C GLN A 145 6.15 -0.58 0.69
N GLY A 146 5.19 -1.38 0.20
CA GLY A 146 3.83 -0.88 -0.08
C GLY A 146 2.96 -0.97 1.17
N ILE A 147 2.58 -2.20 1.52
CA ILE A 147 1.81 -2.53 2.73
C ILE A 147 2.62 -3.51 3.57
N LEU A 148 2.77 -3.21 4.85
CA LEU A 148 3.43 -4.08 5.83
C LEU A 148 2.52 -4.27 7.03
N THR A 149 2.19 -5.51 7.35
CA THR A 149 1.31 -5.84 8.47
C THR A 149 2.06 -6.61 9.56
N THR A 150 1.57 -6.53 10.80
CA THR A 150 1.91 -7.50 11.86
C THR A 150 1.02 -8.76 11.74
N ASN A 151 0.86 -9.55 12.79
CA ASN A 151 -0.08 -10.67 12.83
C ASN A 151 -1.50 -10.22 13.25
N GLY A 152 -2.52 -10.90 12.73
CA GLY A 152 -3.93 -10.62 12.92
C GLY A 152 -4.80 -11.80 12.48
N GLU A 153 -4.64 -12.97 13.12
CA GLU A 153 -5.33 -14.23 12.76
C GLU A 153 -6.86 -14.10 12.66
N ASN A 154 -7.46 -13.15 13.39
CA ASN A 154 -8.91 -12.86 13.34
C ASN A 154 -9.24 -11.59 12.52
N SER A 155 -8.37 -11.20 11.59
CA SER A 155 -8.52 -10.01 10.74
C SER A 155 -8.32 -10.33 9.27
N GLU A 156 -8.70 -9.35 8.44
CA GLU A 156 -8.67 -9.45 6.99
C GLU A 156 -7.93 -8.26 6.38
N LEU A 157 -7.09 -8.52 5.39
CA LEU A 157 -6.56 -7.52 4.47
C LEU A 157 -7.22 -7.72 3.10
N VAL A 158 -7.89 -6.69 2.59
CA VAL A 158 -8.44 -6.66 1.23
C VAL A 158 -7.79 -5.54 0.43
N VAL A 159 -7.22 -5.89 -0.71
CA VAL A 159 -6.63 -4.98 -1.69
C VAL A 159 -7.30 -5.21 -3.04
N ASP A 160 -7.87 -4.15 -3.59
CA ASP A 160 -8.58 -4.18 -4.87
C ASP A 160 -8.12 -3.04 -5.79
N LYS A 161 -8.02 -3.31 -7.09
CA LYS A 161 -7.76 -2.29 -8.13
C LYS A 161 -6.58 -1.36 -7.80
N SER A 162 -5.53 -1.90 -7.20
CA SER A 162 -4.40 -1.11 -6.73
C SER A 162 -3.11 -1.46 -7.47
N THR A 163 -2.18 -0.52 -7.54
CA THR A 163 -0.92 -0.67 -8.28
C THR A 163 0.28 -0.53 -7.35
N PHE A 164 1.25 -1.42 -7.52
CA PHE A 164 2.50 -1.51 -6.77
C PHE A 164 3.66 -1.48 -7.77
N THR A 165 4.47 -0.43 -7.74
CA THR A 165 5.50 -0.18 -8.75
C THR A 165 6.83 0.22 -8.13
N ARG A 166 7.94 -0.44 -8.47
CA ARG A 166 9.28 -0.09 -7.93
C ARG A 166 9.29 -0.05 -6.40
N LEU A 167 8.83 -1.16 -5.81
CA LEU A 167 8.85 -1.40 -4.38
C LEU A 167 9.83 -2.53 -4.04
N GLY A 168 10.33 -2.53 -2.82
CA GLY A 168 11.18 -3.58 -2.27
C GLY A 168 12.66 -3.22 -2.22
N THR A 169 13.36 -3.82 -1.28
CA THR A 169 14.83 -3.80 -1.12
C THR A 169 15.23 -5.00 -0.26
N CYS A 170 16.46 -5.50 -0.40
CA CYS A 170 17.02 -6.53 0.50
C CYS A 170 18.37 -6.08 1.08
N GLU A 171 18.66 -4.78 1.03
CA GLU A 171 19.98 -4.23 1.35
C GLU A 171 20.18 -3.94 2.85
N TYR A 172 19.13 -4.13 3.66
CA TYR A 172 19.09 -3.72 5.06
C TYR A 172 19.06 -4.92 6.01
N SER A 173 19.51 -4.71 7.24
CA SER A 173 19.54 -5.74 8.29
C SER A 173 18.15 -6.18 8.76
N GLY A 174 17.11 -5.40 8.49
CA GLY A 174 15.71 -5.72 8.78
C GLY A 174 15.10 -6.83 7.90
N GLY A 175 15.87 -7.35 6.94
CA GLY A 175 15.40 -8.32 5.95
C GLY A 175 14.93 -7.65 4.66
N CYS A 176 14.30 -8.43 3.80
CA CYS A 176 13.76 -7.90 2.54
C CYS A 176 12.44 -7.16 2.77
N ALA A 177 12.32 -6.01 2.14
CA ALA A 177 11.07 -5.31 1.95
C ALA A 177 10.32 -5.79 0.69
N HIS A 178 9.00 -5.64 0.69
CA HIS A 178 8.05 -6.25 -0.25
C HIS A 178 7.01 -5.25 -0.76
N SER A 179 6.31 -5.57 -1.86
CA SER A 179 5.17 -4.75 -2.27
C SER A 179 4.01 -4.91 -1.26
N ILE A 180 3.62 -6.14 -0.94
CA ILE A 180 2.74 -6.47 0.19
C ILE A 180 3.41 -7.54 1.05
N TYR A 181 3.51 -7.26 2.35
CA TYR A 181 3.80 -8.26 3.38
C TYR A 181 2.63 -8.39 4.35
N ALA A 182 1.90 -9.49 4.23
CA ALA A 182 0.90 -9.90 5.19
C ALA A 182 1.49 -10.89 6.20
N GLY A 183 1.45 -10.54 7.49
CA GLY A 183 1.75 -11.44 8.60
C GLY A 183 0.67 -12.51 8.74
N ASP A 184 0.67 -13.21 9.86
CA ASP A 184 -0.28 -14.31 10.09
C ASP A 184 -1.71 -13.76 10.24
N TYR A 185 -2.52 -13.88 9.20
CA TYR A 185 -3.87 -13.31 9.09
C TYR A 185 -4.89 -14.40 8.81
N GLY A 186 -6.15 -14.15 9.21
CA GLY A 186 -7.24 -15.07 8.88
C GLY A 186 -7.51 -15.11 7.38
N ARG A 187 -7.50 -13.93 6.73
CA ARG A 187 -7.76 -13.82 5.29
C ARG A 187 -7.00 -12.67 4.63
N VAL A 188 -6.43 -12.95 3.46
CA VAL A 188 -5.86 -11.94 2.56
C VAL A 188 -6.53 -12.06 1.20
N VAL A 189 -6.98 -10.93 0.66
CA VAL A 189 -7.57 -10.82 -0.67
C VAL A 189 -6.83 -9.76 -1.46
N VAL A 190 -6.32 -10.13 -2.63
CA VAL A 190 -5.69 -9.24 -3.60
C VAL A 190 -6.37 -9.48 -4.94
N THR A 191 -7.11 -8.48 -5.42
CA THR A 191 -7.88 -8.62 -6.68
C THR A 191 -7.65 -7.46 -7.62
N ARG A 192 -7.70 -7.72 -8.93
CA ARG A 192 -7.64 -6.69 -9.99
C ARG A 192 -6.46 -5.72 -9.84
N SER A 193 -5.36 -6.20 -9.28
CA SER A 193 -4.24 -5.37 -8.87
C SER A 193 -3.03 -5.59 -9.77
N ARG A 194 -2.14 -4.61 -9.81
CA ARG A 194 -0.95 -4.62 -10.67
C ARG A 194 0.31 -4.52 -9.83
N PHE A 195 1.23 -5.42 -10.06
CA PHE A 195 2.55 -5.46 -9.46
C PHE A 195 3.58 -5.39 -10.59
N GLU A 196 4.49 -4.43 -10.54
CA GLU A 196 5.47 -4.27 -11.62
C GLU A 196 6.78 -3.63 -11.17
N GLN A 197 7.86 -3.92 -11.91
CA GLN A 197 9.15 -3.24 -11.76
C GLN A 197 9.72 -3.29 -10.33
N GLY A 198 9.47 -4.36 -9.58
CA GLY A 198 9.96 -4.50 -8.20
C GLY A 198 11.48 -4.34 -8.09
N THR A 199 11.94 -3.86 -6.95
CA THR A 199 13.36 -3.53 -6.69
C THR A 199 13.96 -4.37 -5.56
N GLY A 200 13.22 -5.35 -5.06
CA GLY A 200 13.66 -6.29 -4.02
C GLY A 200 12.49 -7.13 -3.52
N GLY A 201 12.79 -8.25 -2.87
CA GLY A 201 11.80 -9.09 -2.19
C GLY A 201 10.64 -9.57 -3.09
N HIS A 202 9.59 -10.07 -2.45
CA HIS A 202 8.37 -10.53 -3.09
C HIS A 202 7.42 -9.40 -3.50
N TYR A 203 6.65 -9.61 -4.56
CA TYR A 203 5.50 -8.75 -4.85
C TYR A 203 4.37 -9.01 -3.84
N LEU A 204 4.04 -10.28 -3.57
CA LEU A 204 3.10 -10.63 -2.51
C LEU A 204 3.70 -11.70 -1.61
N LYS A 205 3.92 -11.36 -0.34
CA LYS A 205 4.20 -12.34 0.72
C LYS A 205 3.03 -12.38 1.68
N SER A 206 2.42 -13.54 1.86
CA SER A 206 1.26 -13.72 2.73
C SER A 206 1.38 -14.94 3.63
N ARG A 207 1.37 -14.71 4.95
CA ARG A 207 1.32 -15.77 5.96
C ARG A 207 -0.12 -16.17 6.35
N ALA A 208 -1.12 -15.70 5.62
CA ALA A 208 -2.51 -15.89 6.00
C ALA A 208 -3.02 -17.33 5.76
N ALA A 209 -3.99 -17.75 6.57
CA ALA A 209 -4.63 -19.07 6.47
C ALA A 209 -5.46 -19.24 5.19
N HIS A 210 -6.05 -18.15 4.69
CA HIS A 210 -6.87 -18.15 3.48
C HIS A 210 -6.49 -17.00 2.54
N ASN A 211 -6.00 -17.33 1.36
CA ASN A 211 -5.46 -16.39 0.37
C ASN A 211 -6.31 -16.39 -0.89
N VAL A 212 -6.80 -15.22 -1.32
CA VAL A 212 -7.48 -15.02 -2.60
C VAL A 212 -6.70 -14.02 -3.42
N VAL A 213 -6.02 -14.50 -4.46
CA VAL A 213 -5.22 -13.68 -5.38
C VAL A 213 -5.78 -13.86 -6.77
N GLU A 214 -6.59 -12.92 -7.24
CA GLU A 214 -7.33 -13.10 -8.49
C GLU A 214 -7.28 -11.90 -9.44
N ASP A 215 -7.37 -12.20 -10.73
CA ASP A 215 -7.47 -11.22 -11.82
C ASP A 215 -6.39 -10.12 -11.75
N SER A 216 -5.19 -10.46 -11.26
CA SER A 216 -4.09 -9.53 -11.02
C SER A 216 -2.91 -9.81 -11.96
N SER A 217 -2.02 -8.83 -12.11
CA SER A 217 -0.82 -8.95 -12.97
C SER A 217 0.45 -8.78 -12.15
N PHE A 218 1.41 -9.68 -12.34
CA PHE A 218 2.76 -9.64 -11.77
C PHE A 218 3.78 -9.53 -12.90
N ASP A 219 4.18 -8.30 -13.24
CA ASP A 219 5.11 -8.01 -14.32
C ASP A 219 6.52 -7.72 -13.81
N ASP A 220 7.33 -8.77 -13.76
CA ASP A 220 8.73 -8.68 -13.33
C ASP A 220 9.67 -8.41 -14.52
N ALA A 221 9.17 -8.05 -15.71
CA ALA A 221 10.01 -7.90 -16.89
C ALA A 221 11.13 -6.87 -16.71
N ASN A 222 10.85 -5.82 -15.94
CA ASN A 222 11.79 -4.77 -15.57
C ASN A 222 12.10 -4.77 -14.06
N GLY A 223 11.83 -5.88 -13.36
CA GLY A 223 12.21 -6.04 -11.96
C GLY A 223 13.73 -6.22 -11.79
N ARG A 224 14.23 -5.91 -10.60
CA ARG A 224 15.63 -6.06 -10.19
C ARG A 224 15.72 -6.60 -8.77
N GLY A 225 16.56 -7.59 -8.53
CA GLY A 225 16.75 -8.17 -7.19
C GLY A 225 15.47 -8.74 -6.57
N THR A 226 14.42 -9.00 -7.34
CA THR A 226 13.13 -9.49 -6.81
C THR A 226 13.22 -10.97 -6.44
N ASN A 227 12.33 -11.43 -5.57
CA ASN A 227 12.22 -12.82 -5.15
C ASN A 227 10.95 -13.45 -5.76
N TYR A 228 10.35 -14.47 -5.18
CA TYR A 228 9.11 -15.08 -5.71
C TYR A 228 8.02 -14.04 -6.01
N LEU A 229 7.20 -14.29 -7.03
CA LEU A 229 6.10 -13.38 -7.38
C LEU A 229 5.02 -13.42 -6.31
N ILE A 230 4.67 -14.64 -5.87
CA ILE A 230 3.82 -14.90 -4.71
C ILE A 230 4.56 -15.85 -3.79
N ASP A 231 4.62 -15.50 -2.51
CA ASP A 231 5.15 -16.34 -1.43
C ASP A 231 4.06 -16.56 -0.38
N LEU A 232 3.66 -17.82 -0.21
CA LEU A 232 2.79 -18.30 0.85
C LEU A 232 3.62 -19.11 1.85
N PRO A 233 4.51 -18.46 2.63
CA PRO A 233 5.52 -19.13 3.47
C PRO A 233 4.93 -20.13 4.47
N ASN A 234 3.72 -19.86 4.97
CA ASN A 234 3.03 -20.71 5.95
C ASN A 234 2.02 -21.68 5.30
N GLY A 235 1.97 -21.76 3.96
CA GLY A 235 0.92 -22.48 3.24
C GLY A 235 -0.40 -21.72 3.27
N GLY A 236 -1.51 -22.45 3.37
CA GLY A 236 -2.87 -21.90 3.43
C GLY A 236 -3.71 -22.25 2.20
N THR A 237 -5.03 -22.15 2.36
CA THR A 237 -6.02 -22.48 1.31
C THR A 237 -6.49 -21.23 0.56
N GLY A 238 -7.45 -21.40 -0.35
CA GLY A 238 -8.09 -20.32 -1.09
C GLY A 238 -7.90 -20.45 -2.60
N SER A 239 -7.60 -19.34 -3.29
CA SER A 239 -7.45 -19.31 -4.74
C SER A 239 -6.34 -18.38 -5.23
N ILE A 240 -5.60 -18.84 -6.24
CA ILE A 240 -4.72 -18.04 -7.10
C ILE A 240 -5.22 -18.23 -8.53
N ARG A 241 -6.07 -17.33 -9.02
CA ARG A 241 -6.85 -17.55 -10.24
C ARG A 241 -6.87 -16.38 -11.22
N GLY A 242 -6.78 -16.67 -12.51
CA GLY A 242 -6.97 -15.64 -13.55
C GLY A 242 -5.86 -14.59 -13.58
N ASN A 243 -4.70 -14.87 -12.99
CA ASN A 243 -3.59 -13.94 -12.93
C ASN A 243 -2.67 -14.06 -14.13
N TRP A 244 -1.97 -12.97 -14.43
CA TRP A 244 -0.94 -12.92 -15.46
C TRP A 244 0.44 -12.70 -14.83
N PHE A 245 1.38 -13.60 -15.13
CA PHE A 245 2.73 -13.59 -14.59
C PHE A 245 3.77 -13.43 -15.69
N VAL A 246 4.70 -12.51 -15.49
CA VAL A 246 5.92 -12.40 -16.27
C VAL A 246 7.10 -12.52 -15.34
N GLN A 247 7.92 -13.56 -15.54
CA GLN A 247 9.14 -13.71 -14.78
C GLN A 247 10.32 -12.99 -15.45
N GLY A 248 10.96 -12.11 -14.68
CA GLY A 248 12.12 -11.32 -15.07
C GLY A 248 13.45 -12.08 -15.03
N ARG A 249 14.49 -11.41 -15.51
CA ARG A 249 15.86 -11.95 -15.54
C ARG A 249 16.55 -11.84 -14.18
N ASP A 250 16.36 -10.70 -13.52
CA ASP A 250 17.08 -10.30 -12.33
C ASP A 250 16.24 -10.62 -11.09
N LYS A 251 16.51 -11.80 -10.53
CA LYS A 251 15.84 -12.32 -9.35
C LYS A 251 16.85 -12.96 -8.42
N GLU A 252 16.69 -12.72 -7.13
CA GLU A 252 17.41 -13.43 -6.07
C GLU A 252 17.06 -14.92 -6.12
N ASN A 253 15.77 -15.24 -6.12
CA ASN A 253 15.28 -16.59 -6.38
C ASN A 253 14.52 -16.64 -7.70
N TRP A 254 15.18 -17.19 -8.71
CA TRP A 254 14.59 -17.36 -10.04
C TRP A 254 13.90 -18.71 -10.23
N SER A 255 14.09 -19.68 -9.32
CA SER A 255 13.68 -21.07 -9.57
C SER A 255 12.19 -21.32 -9.42
N THR A 256 11.44 -20.38 -8.85
CA THR A 256 10.03 -20.52 -8.49
C THR A 256 9.29 -19.20 -8.75
N MET A 257 8.03 -19.28 -9.22
CA MET A 257 7.12 -18.13 -9.31
C MET A 257 6.21 -18.01 -8.08
N ILE A 258 5.52 -19.10 -7.73
CA ILE A 258 4.63 -19.21 -6.57
C ILE A 258 5.25 -20.22 -5.60
N ALA A 259 5.63 -19.77 -4.41
CA ALA A 259 6.16 -20.64 -3.35
C ALA A 259 5.09 -20.92 -2.30
N ILE A 260 4.97 -22.17 -1.86
CA ILE A 260 3.97 -22.62 -0.88
C ILE A 260 4.69 -23.39 0.24
N GLY A 261 4.50 -22.96 1.48
CA GLY A 261 5.00 -23.63 2.67
C GLY A 261 6.51 -23.50 2.92
N ALA A 262 7.20 -22.61 2.19
CA ALA A 262 8.66 -22.51 2.20
C ALA A 262 9.29 -22.17 3.57
N GLU A 263 8.50 -21.74 4.56
CA GLU A 263 8.98 -21.39 5.91
C GLU A 263 8.18 -22.08 7.03
N GLY A 264 7.65 -23.28 6.80
CA GLY A 264 7.16 -24.14 7.88
C GLY A 264 5.67 -24.47 7.88
N ALA A 265 4.95 -24.24 6.77
CA ALA A 265 3.63 -24.84 6.48
C ALA A 265 2.65 -24.92 7.68
N ASN A 266 2.44 -23.82 8.40
CA ASN A 266 1.55 -23.78 9.57
C ASN A 266 0.07 -24.04 9.23
N TYR A 267 -0.32 -23.77 7.99
CA TYR A 267 -1.66 -24.01 7.47
C TYR A 267 -1.61 -25.00 6.32
N SER A 268 -2.52 -25.98 6.35
CA SER A 268 -2.69 -26.88 5.21
C SER A 268 -3.06 -26.08 3.96
N SER A 269 -2.48 -26.48 2.85
CA SER A 269 -2.75 -26.03 1.50
C SER A 269 -3.62 -27.05 0.73
N ASP A 270 -4.16 -28.06 1.40
CA ASP A 270 -5.10 -29.01 0.80
C ASP A 270 -6.28 -28.26 0.19
N GLY A 271 -6.50 -28.47 -1.11
CA GLY A 271 -7.57 -27.80 -1.84
C GLY A 271 -7.27 -26.35 -2.24
N LEU A 272 -6.05 -25.82 -2.02
CA LEU A 272 -5.64 -24.53 -2.59
C LEU A 272 -5.76 -24.59 -4.11
N VAL A 273 -6.60 -23.71 -4.66
CA VAL A 273 -6.90 -23.69 -6.10
C VAL A 273 -5.92 -22.77 -6.82
N ILE A 274 -5.21 -23.29 -7.81
CA ILE A 274 -4.29 -22.53 -8.67
C ILE A 274 -4.74 -22.74 -10.11
N ALA A 275 -5.58 -21.84 -10.62
CA ALA A 275 -6.33 -22.08 -11.85
C ALA A 275 -6.36 -20.91 -12.84
N ASP A 276 -6.48 -21.23 -14.13
CA ASP A 276 -6.73 -20.25 -15.20
C ASP A 276 -5.70 -19.10 -15.25
N ASN A 277 -4.47 -19.33 -14.78
CA ASN A 277 -3.41 -18.33 -14.82
C ASN A 277 -2.60 -18.43 -16.12
N GLU A 278 -2.02 -17.33 -16.55
CA GLU A 278 -1.02 -17.29 -17.63
C GLU A 278 0.35 -16.94 -17.05
N ALA A 279 1.39 -17.70 -17.39
CA ALA A 279 2.75 -17.41 -16.96
C ALA A 279 3.72 -17.51 -18.12
N ARG A 280 4.63 -16.53 -18.23
CA ARG A 280 5.68 -16.52 -19.25
C ARG A 280 7.00 -16.00 -18.70
N LEU A 281 8.09 -16.38 -19.37
CA LEU A 281 9.39 -15.75 -19.19
C LEU A 281 9.50 -14.53 -20.11
N VAL A 282 10.33 -13.55 -19.73
CA VAL A 282 10.71 -12.50 -20.67
C VAL A 282 11.43 -13.06 -21.91
N PRO A 283 11.34 -12.39 -23.07
CA PRO A 283 11.96 -12.87 -24.31
C PRO A 283 13.47 -13.11 -24.15
N GLY A 284 13.94 -14.26 -24.66
CA GLY A 284 15.35 -14.66 -24.64
C GLY A 284 15.87 -15.07 -23.27
N LEU A 285 15.02 -15.33 -22.28
CA LEU A 285 15.43 -15.92 -21.01
C LEU A 285 15.31 -17.45 -21.11
N SER A 286 16.47 -18.13 -21.11
CA SER A 286 16.53 -19.59 -21.07
C SER A 286 16.71 -20.06 -19.64
N ARG A 287 15.59 -20.35 -18.95
CA ARG A 287 15.54 -20.90 -17.58
C ARG A 287 14.41 -21.94 -17.47
N SER A 288 14.41 -22.70 -16.38
CA SER A 288 13.38 -23.72 -16.10
C SER A 288 12.75 -23.58 -14.70
N PRO A 289 12.11 -22.43 -14.38
CA PRO A 289 11.46 -22.26 -13.09
C PRO A 289 10.23 -23.14 -12.96
N ALA A 290 9.88 -23.48 -11.73
CA ALA A 290 8.57 -24.02 -11.41
C ALA A 290 7.55 -22.87 -11.33
N PHE A 291 6.38 -23.05 -11.93
CA PHE A 291 5.24 -22.16 -11.74
C PHE A 291 4.81 -22.21 -10.27
N VAL A 292 4.71 -23.41 -9.71
CA VAL A 292 4.48 -23.65 -8.28
C VAL A 292 5.62 -24.51 -7.74
N ALA A 293 6.24 -24.09 -6.64
CA ALA A 293 7.06 -24.97 -5.82
C ALA A 293 6.41 -25.14 -4.45
N ASP A 294 6.26 -26.40 -4.04
CA ASP A 294 5.48 -26.80 -2.88
C ASP A 294 6.34 -27.60 -1.88
N TRP A 295 6.44 -27.07 -0.66
CA TRP A 295 7.12 -27.70 0.47
C TRP A 295 6.16 -28.44 1.41
N THR A 296 4.85 -28.34 1.18
CA THR A 296 3.84 -28.95 2.03
C THR A 296 3.58 -30.41 1.67
N GLY A 297 3.60 -30.73 0.36
CA GLY A 297 3.17 -32.03 -0.14
C GLY A 297 1.65 -32.21 -0.13
N ASP A 298 0.90 -31.13 0.12
CA ASP A 298 -0.56 -31.13 0.20
C ASP A 298 -1.22 -31.30 -1.18
N ALA A 299 -2.49 -31.69 -1.17
CA ALA A 299 -3.28 -31.90 -2.37
C ALA A 299 -3.74 -30.57 -3.00
N LEU A 300 -2.82 -29.90 -3.70
CA LEU A 300 -3.12 -28.69 -4.47
C LEU A 300 -4.04 -28.97 -5.66
N VAL A 301 -4.96 -28.03 -5.95
CA VAL A 301 -5.85 -28.11 -7.12
C VAL A 301 -5.32 -27.21 -8.23
N MET A 302 -4.49 -27.76 -9.12
CA MET A 302 -3.95 -27.03 -10.27
C MET A 302 -4.78 -27.30 -11.54
N GLN A 303 -5.33 -26.28 -12.19
CA GLN A 303 -6.21 -26.44 -13.36
C GLN A 303 -5.97 -25.37 -14.42
N ASN A 304 -6.05 -25.70 -15.71
CA ASN A 304 -6.07 -24.73 -16.83
C ASN A 304 -5.00 -23.62 -16.86
N ASN A 305 -3.86 -23.78 -16.18
CA ASN A 305 -2.78 -22.78 -16.23
C ASN A 305 -2.07 -22.86 -17.59
N MET A 306 -1.97 -21.74 -18.29
CA MET A 306 -1.24 -21.58 -19.55
C MET A 306 0.20 -21.19 -19.26
N LEU A 307 1.12 -22.16 -19.35
CA LEU A 307 2.52 -21.96 -19.03
C LEU A 307 3.34 -21.86 -20.32
N GLY A 308 4.05 -20.74 -20.47
CA GLY A 308 4.98 -20.51 -21.56
C GLY A 308 6.18 -21.47 -21.54
N PRO A 309 6.95 -21.53 -22.64
CA PRO A 309 8.08 -22.45 -22.77
C PRO A 309 9.09 -22.34 -21.61
N GLY A 310 9.58 -23.49 -21.15
CA GLY A 310 10.57 -23.59 -20.06
C GLY A 310 9.96 -23.60 -18.66
N ILE A 311 8.71 -23.18 -18.47
CA ILE A 311 8.10 -23.16 -17.13
C ILE A 311 7.58 -24.56 -16.79
N ARG A 312 8.11 -25.14 -15.71
CA ARG A 312 7.62 -26.41 -15.16
C ARG A 312 6.35 -26.17 -14.38
N ARG A 313 5.38 -27.08 -14.45
CA ARG A 313 4.10 -26.92 -13.77
C ARG A 313 4.25 -26.89 -12.24
N LEU A 314 4.95 -27.86 -11.68
CA LEU A 314 5.07 -28.08 -10.25
C LEU A 314 6.46 -28.62 -9.92
N GLU A 315 6.99 -28.23 -8.77
CA GLU A 315 8.14 -28.84 -8.12
C GLU A 315 7.81 -29.12 -6.66
N LEU A 316 7.92 -30.38 -6.24
CA LEU A 316 7.88 -30.74 -4.82
C LEU A 316 9.27 -30.55 -4.22
N ARG A 317 9.34 -30.03 -3.00
CA ARG A 317 10.58 -29.65 -2.32
C ARG A 317 10.80 -30.40 -1.02
#